data_AF-A0A359E1V2-F1
#
_entry.id   AF-A0A359E1V2-F1
#
_cell.length_a   1.000
_cell.length_b   1.000
_cell.length_c   1.000
_cell.angle_alpha   90.00
_cell.angle_beta   90.00
_cell.angle_gamma   90.00
#
_symmetry.space_group_name_H-M   'P 1'
#
loop_
_entity.id
_entity.type
_entity.pdbx_description
1 polymer ?
#
loop_
_entity_poly.entity_id
_entity_poly.type
_entity_poly.pdbx_seq_one_letter_code
_entity_poly.pdbx_strand_id
1 'polypeptide(L)'
;FQDLPVIINSEYPLKVAKGSTIQIFSRIPVWLQISLAKSKYVLTEIPSIKLSRTWFGSPQEGELCYWLSTKARRSLAGVENKPNVINCPIQISNKTHEDLDFEKFCFRVERLSVYGVKEELWADETKIEYNGEEQHSDINMTGKLPVAIGKGELMSKPRNPASKSFATRTFKMFFDDTFISAR
;
A
#
# COMPACT_ATOMS: atom_id res chain seq x y z
N PHE A 1 2.37 7.02 -7.40
CA PHE A 1 1.96 6.81 -5.99
C PHE A 1 2.29 8.01 -5.13
N GLN A 2 1.92 7.98 -3.86
CA GLN A 2 2.30 8.94 -2.83
C GLN A 2 3.80 8.92 -2.58
N ASP A 3 4.33 10.04 -2.10
CA ASP A 3 5.74 10.22 -1.74
C ASP A 3 6.05 9.71 -0.32
N LEU A 4 5.02 9.40 0.46
CA LEU A 4 5.11 8.78 1.78
C LEU A 4 4.28 7.48 1.83
N PRO A 5 4.58 6.58 2.78
CA PRO A 5 3.74 5.43 3.07
C PRO A 5 2.31 5.85 3.45
N VAL A 6 1.37 4.91 3.34
CA VAL A 6 -0.04 5.15 3.66
C VAL A 6 -0.54 4.17 4.72
N ILE A 7 -1.22 4.64 5.75
CA ILE A 7 -1.95 3.79 6.70
C ILE A 7 -3.29 3.41 6.06
N ILE A 8 -3.56 2.12 5.99
CA ILE A 8 -4.78 1.56 5.41
C ILE A 8 -5.60 0.89 6.51
N ASN A 9 -6.88 1.25 6.58
CA ASN A 9 -7.86 0.54 7.39
C ASN A 9 -8.48 -0.61 6.60
N SER A 10 -8.69 -1.77 7.20
CA SER A 10 -9.50 -2.83 6.61
C SER A 10 -10.99 -2.49 6.70
N GLU A 11 -11.79 -3.06 5.80
CA GLU A 11 -13.24 -2.85 5.85
C GLU A 11 -13.89 -3.51 7.07
N TYR A 12 -13.37 -4.68 7.43
CA TYR A 12 -13.66 -5.46 8.62
C TYR A 12 -12.33 -5.91 9.25
N PRO A 13 -12.27 -6.16 10.57
CA PRO A 13 -11.08 -6.74 11.19
C PRO A 13 -10.61 -7.98 10.42
N LEU A 14 -9.33 -8.01 10.05
CA LEU A 14 -8.76 -9.08 9.26
C LEU A 14 -7.97 -10.01 10.14
N LYS A 15 -8.26 -11.30 9.98
CA LYS A 15 -7.53 -12.40 10.60
C LYS A 15 -6.75 -13.19 9.56
N VAL A 16 -5.48 -13.47 9.85
CA VAL A 16 -4.62 -14.40 9.12
C VAL A 16 -4.23 -15.51 10.07
N ALA A 17 -4.85 -16.68 9.90
CA ALA A 17 -4.56 -17.82 10.74
C ALA A 17 -3.06 -18.20 10.67
N LYS A 18 -2.55 -18.82 11.74
CA LYS A 18 -1.17 -19.32 11.78
C LYS A 18 -0.79 -20.11 10.52
N GLY A 19 0.38 -19.86 9.97
CA GLY A 19 0.88 -20.51 8.76
C GLY A 19 0.07 -20.23 7.48
N SER A 20 -0.93 -19.34 7.51
CA SER A 20 -1.84 -19.11 6.40
C SER A 20 -1.49 -17.85 5.61
N THR A 21 -1.98 -17.80 4.38
CA THR A 21 -1.81 -16.67 3.46
C THR A 21 -3.17 -16.14 3.04
N ILE A 22 -3.29 -14.82 2.94
CA ILE A 22 -4.49 -14.14 2.45
C ILE A 22 -4.16 -13.16 1.33
N GLN A 23 -5.13 -12.92 0.46
CA GLN A 23 -5.11 -11.84 -0.52
C GLN A 23 -6.10 -10.74 -0.10
N ILE A 24 -5.66 -9.49 -0.16
CA ILE A 24 -6.49 -8.31 -0.03
C ILE A 24 -6.16 -7.32 -1.15
N PHE A 25 -7.03 -6.32 -1.29
CA PHE A 25 -6.90 -5.23 -2.25
C PHE A 25 -7.14 -3.92 -1.54
N SER A 26 -6.30 -2.92 -1.83
CA SER A 26 -6.56 -1.52 -1.47
C SER A 26 -6.60 -0.67 -2.73
N ARG A 27 -7.26 0.49 -2.67
CA ARG A 27 -7.35 1.43 -3.80
C ARG A 27 -6.68 2.73 -3.44
N ILE A 28 -5.56 3.02 -4.07
CA ILE A 28 -4.74 4.18 -3.75
C ILE A 28 -5.01 5.29 -4.78
N PRO A 29 -5.35 6.53 -4.36
CA PRO A 29 -5.54 7.64 -5.29
C PRO A 29 -4.27 7.91 -6.10
N VAL A 30 -4.44 8.26 -7.37
CA VAL A 30 -3.31 8.61 -8.24
C VAL A 30 -2.61 9.89 -7.76
N TRP A 31 -1.31 9.96 -8.02
CA TRP A 31 -0.53 11.20 -7.89
C TRP A 31 -0.01 11.54 -9.28
N LEU A 32 -0.44 12.68 -9.78
CA LEU A 32 -0.16 13.13 -11.15
C LEU A 32 1.22 13.75 -11.19
N GLN A 33 1.99 13.41 -12.21
CA GLN A 33 3.26 14.04 -12.53
C GLN A 33 3.11 14.75 -13.87
N ILE A 34 3.34 16.06 -13.88
CA ILE A 34 3.30 16.87 -15.10
C ILE A 34 4.74 17.14 -15.51
N SER A 35 5.08 16.77 -16.75
CA SER A 35 6.44 16.90 -17.28
C SER A 35 6.45 17.48 -18.69
N LEU A 36 7.57 18.08 -19.07
CA LEU A 36 7.79 18.55 -20.44
C LEU A 36 8.05 17.34 -21.35
N ALA A 37 7.22 17.17 -22.39
CA ALA A 37 7.25 16.01 -23.28
C ALA A 37 8.64 15.70 -23.87
N LYS A 38 9.43 16.74 -24.21
CA LYS A 38 10.74 16.58 -24.85
C LYS A 38 11.87 16.25 -23.87
N SER A 39 11.94 16.92 -22.72
CA SER A 39 13.05 16.77 -21.76
C SER A 39 12.76 15.80 -20.62
N LYS A 40 11.50 15.36 -20.47
CA LYS A 40 11.00 14.65 -19.27
C LYS A 40 11.23 15.42 -17.97
N TYR A 41 11.49 16.73 -18.07
CA TYR A 41 11.65 17.58 -16.91
C TYR A 41 10.31 17.68 -16.18
N VAL A 42 10.29 17.27 -14.90
CA VAL A 42 9.09 17.31 -14.07
C VAL A 42 8.84 18.74 -13.62
N LEU A 43 7.71 19.31 -14.06
CA LEU A 43 7.28 20.66 -13.69
C LEU A 43 6.66 20.67 -12.30
N THR A 44 5.78 19.72 -12.04
CA THR A 44 5.07 19.62 -10.76
C THR A 44 4.48 18.24 -10.57
N GLU A 45 4.11 17.95 -9.32
CA GLU A 45 3.37 16.76 -8.96
C GLU A 45 2.18 17.14 -8.08
N ILE A 46 1.01 16.59 -8.41
CA ILE A 46 -0.25 16.99 -7.79
C ILE A 46 -0.99 15.73 -7.33
N PRO A 47 -1.36 15.61 -6.03
CA PRO A 47 -2.19 14.52 -5.58
C PRO A 47 -3.62 14.68 -6.13
N SER A 48 -4.22 13.60 -6.63
CA SER A 48 -5.64 13.64 -7.05
C SER A 48 -6.59 13.80 -5.86
N ILE A 49 -6.17 13.34 -4.68
CA ILE A 49 -6.88 13.49 -3.41
C ILE A 49 -5.85 13.87 -2.36
N LYS A 50 -6.08 14.99 -1.66
CA LYS A 50 -5.24 15.41 -0.53
C LYS A 50 -5.52 14.50 0.66
N LEU A 51 -4.49 13.79 1.14
CA LEU A 51 -4.56 12.94 2.31
C LEU A 51 -4.00 13.67 3.53
N SER A 52 -4.55 13.38 4.72
CA SER A 52 -4.01 13.88 5.99
C SER A 52 -2.72 13.17 6.33
N ARG A 53 -1.75 13.89 6.90
CA ARG A 53 -0.53 13.28 7.44
C ARG A 53 -0.83 12.66 8.80
N THR A 54 -0.14 11.57 9.09
CA THR A 54 -0.23 10.83 10.36
C THR A 54 1.12 10.18 10.67
N TRP A 55 1.25 9.62 11.86
CA TRP A 55 2.46 8.98 12.34
C TRP A 55 2.19 7.49 12.60
N PHE A 56 2.98 6.61 11.99
CA PHE A 56 2.89 5.17 12.23
C PHE A 56 4.03 4.71 13.14
N GLY A 57 3.72 4.01 14.23
CA GLY A 57 4.72 3.51 15.19
C GLY A 57 4.82 4.34 16.47
N SER A 58 5.91 4.18 17.22
CA SER A 58 6.19 4.98 18.43
C SER A 58 6.78 6.35 18.05
N PRO A 59 6.82 7.37 18.93
CA PRO A 59 7.35 8.70 18.58
C PRO A 59 8.83 8.66 18.23
N GLN A 60 9.58 7.73 18.83
CA GLN A 60 11.01 7.57 18.64
C GLN A 60 11.35 6.68 17.44
N GLU A 61 10.51 5.69 17.10
CA GLU A 61 10.79 4.67 16.08
C GLU A 61 9.67 4.53 15.04
N GLY A 62 8.97 5.62 14.77
CA GLY A 62 7.88 5.67 13.79
C GLY A 62 8.29 6.29 12.45
N GLU A 63 7.34 6.32 11.52
CA GLU A 63 7.51 6.93 10.21
C GLU A 63 6.31 7.83 9.86
N LEU A 64 6.60 8.95 9.19
CA LEU A 64 5.57 9.85 8.68
C LEU A 64 4.82 9.18 7.53
N CYS A 65 3.50 9.11 7.64
CA CYS A 65 2.62 8.49 6.67
C CYS A 65 1.48 9.43 6.26
N TYR A 66 0.73 9.04 5.24
CA TYR A 66 -0.62 9.56 5.01
C TYR A 66 -1.69 8.62 5.56
N TRP A 67 -2.82 9.17 5.99
CA TRP A 67 -4.02 8.41 6.32
C TRP A 67 -4.87 8.19 5.07
N LEU A 68 -5.12 6.93 4.72
CA LEU A 68 -5.94 6.58 3.57
C LEU A 68 -7.41 6.43 3.98
N SER A 69 -8.30 7.14 3.29
CA SER A 69 -9.75 7.06 3.54
C SER A 69 -10.40 5.80 2.98
N THR A 70 -9.80 5.17 1.97
CA THR A 70 -10.31 3.94 1.36
C THR A 70 -9.91 2.71 2.17
N LYS A 71 -10.81 1.73 2.21
CA LYS A 71 -10.63 0.50 2.97
C LYS A 71 -9.96 -0.62 2.17
N ALA A 72 -9.15 -1.45 2.83
CA ALA A 72 -8.70 -2.73 2.30
C ALA A 72 -9.83 -3.77 2.32
N ARG A 73 -9.95 -4.55 1.23
CA ARG A 73 -11.04 -5.50 0.97
C ARG A 73 -10.50 -6.85 0.53
N ARG A 74 -11.25 -7.92 0.76
CA ARG A 74 -10.92 -9.28 0.26
C ARG A 74 -11.16 -9.45 -1.23
N SER A 75 -12.07 -8.67 -1.79
CA SER A 75 -12.45 -8.72 -3.19
C SER A 75 -12.79 -7.31 -3.70
N LEU A 76 -12.55 -7.08 -4.99
CA LEU A 76 -13.00 -5.89 -5.70
C LEU A 76 -14.31 -6.13 -6.47
N ALA A 77 -14.94 -7.30 -6.31
CA ALA A 77 -16.23 -7.58 -6.94
C ALA A 77 -17.30 -6.56 -6.49
N GLY A 78 -18.02 -5.99 -7.46
CA GLY A 78 -19.06 -4.99 -7.21
C GLY A 78 -18.54 -3.60 -6.83
N VAL A 79 -17.22 -3.40 -6.84
CA VAL A 79 -16.62 -2.09 -6.59
C VAL A 79 -16.53 -1.32 -7.92
N GLU A 80 -17.17 -0.15 -7.98
CA GLU A 80 -17.10 0.72 -9.15
C GLU A 80 -15.66 1.14 -9.46
N ASN A 81 -15.25 0.98 -10.72
CA ASN A 81 -13.96 1.46 -11.22
C ASN A 81 -13.93 2.99 -11.21
N LYS A 82 -12.80 3.57 -10.80
CA LYS A 82 -12.58 5.03 -10.85
C LYS A 82 -11.26 5.32 -11.55
N PRO A 83 -11.22 6.23 -12.53
CA PRO A 83 -10.01 6.49 -13.32
C PRO A 83 -8.86 7.09 -12.48
N ASN A 84 -9.17 7.65 -11.31
CA ASN A 84 -8.21 8.31 -10.42
C ASN A 84 -7.75 7.41 -9.25
N VAL A 85 -7.98 6.10 -9.30
CA VAL A 85 -7.49 5.17 -8.27
C VAL A 85 -6.71 4.01 -8.88
N ILE A 86 -5.75 3.50 -8.12
CA ILE A 86 -4.88 2.38 -8.48
C ILE A 86 -5.25 1.20 -7.60
N ASN A 87 -5.60 0.07 -8.21
CA ASN A 87 -5.88 -1.19 -7.52
C ASN A 87 -4.55 -1.82 -7.08
N CYS A 88 -4.36 -1.97 -5.77
CA CYS A 88 -3.15 -2.51 -5.16
C CYS A 88 -3.42 -3.90 -4.59
N PRO A 89 -2.96 -4.97 -5.26
CA PRO A 89 -3.02 -6.33 -4.75
C PRO A 89 -1.95 -6.55 -3.68
N ILE A 90 -2.38 -7.03 -2.51
CA ILE A 90 -1.51 -7.25 -1.35
C ILE A 90 -1.75 -8.67 -0.83
N GLN A 91 -0.69 -9.48 -0.82
CA GLN A 91 -0.66 -10.82 -0.26
C GLN A 91 0.01 -10.77 1.11
N ILE A 92 -0.66 -11.24 2.15
CA ILE A 92 -0.13 -11.29 3.51
C ILE A 92 0.01 -12.75 3.93
N SER A 93 1.21 -13.17 4.32
CA SER A 93 1.49 -14.52 4.79
C SER A 93 1.93 -14.48 6.24
N ASN A 94 1.21 -15.19 7.11
CA ASN A 94 1.56 -15.35 8.51
C ASN A 94 2.49 -16.56 8.66
N LYS A 95 3.75 -16.32 9.05
CA LYS A 95 4.77 -17.37 9.26
C LYS A 95 4.88 -17.80 10.72
N THR A 96 4.07 -17.24 11.61
CA THR A 96 4.11 -17.55 13.04
C THR A 96 3.22 -18.74 13.41
N HIS A 97 3.27 -19.12 14.69
CA HIS A 97 2.42 -20.14 15.28
C HIS A 97 1.13 -19.58 15.93
N GLU A 98 0.90 -18.27 15.81
CA GLU A 98 -0.25 -17.55 16.36
C GLU A 98 -1.03 -16.90 15.23
N ASP A 99 -2.28 -16.52 15.50
CA ASP A 99 -3.09 -15.81 14.52
C ASP A 99 -2.67 -14.32 14.48
N LEU A 100 -2.65 -13.73 13.28
CA LEU A 100 -2.45 -12.30 13.10
C LEU A 100 -3.82 -11.64 12.91
N ASP A 101 -4.23 -10.85 13.89
CA ASP A 101 -5.40 -9.99 13.84
C ASP A 101 -4.97 -8.53 13.62
N PHE A 102 -5.56 -7.84 12.65
CA PHE A 102 -5.26 -6.45 12.37
C PHE A 102 -6.45 -5.72 11.73
N GLU A 103 -6.58 -4.44 12.07
CA GLU A 103 -7.51 -3.51 11.42
C GLU A 103 -6.77 -2.51 10.53
N LYS A 104 -5.49 -2.25 10.83
CA LYS A 104 -4.69 -1.24 10.16
C LYS A 104 -3.31 -1.76 9.84
N PHE A 105 -2.73 -1.24 8.77
CA PHE A 105 -1.34 -1.51 8.44
C PHE A 105 -0.72 -0.38 7.62
N CYS A 106 0.60 -0.23 7.75
CA CYS A 106 1.38 0.75 6.98
C CYS A 106 1.81 0.15 5.64
N PHE A 107 1.38 0.76 4.55
CA PHE A 107 1.66 0.32 3.18
C PHE A 107 2.58 1.29 2.44
N ARG A 108 3.72 0.79 1.99
CA ARG A 108 4.81 1.56 1.40
C ARG A 108 4.66 1.69 -0.12
N VAL A 109 3.69 2.50 -0.50
CA VAL A 109 3.24 2.69 -1.89
C VAL A 109 4.28 3.38 -2.78
N GLU A 110 5.24 4.10 -2.20
CA GLU A 110 6.28 4.83 -2.92
C GLU A 110 7.22 3.91 -3.74
N ARG A 111 7.18 2.61 -3.45
CA ARG A 111 8.01 1.58 -4.11
C ARG A 111 7.25 0.77 -5.18
N LEU A 112 5.99 1.11 -5.44
CA LEU A 112 5.15 0.40 -6.41
C LEU A 112 5.23 1.03 -7.80
N SER A 113 5.16 0.17 -8.80
CA SER A 113 4.94 0.51 -10.21
C SER A 113 3.45 0.62 -10.49
N VAL A 114 3.08 1.43 -11.49
CA VAL A 114 1.70 1.54 -11.97
C VAL A 114 1.60 0.95 -13.36
N TYR A 115 0.61 0.11 -13.57
CA TYR A 115 0.27 -0.51 -14.85
C TYR A 115 -1.14 -0.11 -15.28
N GLY A 116 -1.33 0.08 -16.57
CA GLY A 116 -2.64 0.21 -17.21
C GLY A 116 -3.10 -1.16 -17.67
N VAL A 117 -4.31 -1.54 -17.26
CA VAL A 117 -4.97 -2.78 -17.69
C VAL A 117 -6.38 -2.43 -18.14
N LYS A 118 -6.62 -2.39 -19.45
CA LYS A 118 -7.85 -1.85 -20.04
C LYS A 118 -8.09 -0.41 -19.56
N GLU A 119 -9.19 -0.14 -18.86
CA GLU A 119 -9.56 1.17 -18.31
C GLU A 119 -9.23 1.30 -16.80
N GLU A 120 -8.47 0.35 -16.26
CA GLU A 120 -8.11 0.30 -14.85
C GLU A 120 -6.61 0.54 -14.65
N LEU A 121 -6.28 1.08 -13.48
CA LEU A 121 -4.90 1.19 -13.02
C LEU A 121 -4.64 0.13 -11.95
N TRP A 122 -3.51 -0.55 -12.07
CA TRP A 122 -3.09 -1.61 -11.18
C TRP A 122 -1.66 -1.39 -10.70
N ALA A 123 -1.38 -1.78 -9.47
CA ALA A 123 -0.01 -1.86 -8.95
C ALA A 123 0.57 -3.25 -9.20
N ASP A 124 1.90 -3.37 -9.14
CA ASP A 124 2.50 -4.69 -8.94
C ASP A 124 2.06 -5.31 -7.60
N GLU A 125 2.16 -6.65 -7.53
CA GLU A 125 1.82 -7.40 -6.33
C GLU A 125 2.80 -7.10 -5.20
N THR A 126 2.26 -6.75 -4.04
CA THR A 126 3.02 -6.68 -2.79
C THR A 126 2.84 -7.97 -2.00
N LYS A 127 3.95 -8.57 -1.56
CA LYS A 127 3.98 -9.69 -0.62
C LYS A 127 4.52 -9.22 0.72
N ILE A 128 3.79 -9.52 1.78
CA ILE A 128 4.14 -9.19 3.15
C ILE A 128 4.23 -10.52 3.91
N GLU A 129 5.40 -10.85 4.43
CA GLU A 129 5.60 -11.98 5.32
C GLU A 129 5.67 -11.47 6.77
N TYR A 130 4.74 -11.93 7.60
CA TYR A 130 4.66 -11.59 9.01
C TYR A 130 5.35 -12.67 9.84
N ASN A 131 6.38 -12.25 10.58
CA ASN A 131 7.26 -13.12 11.37
C ASN A 131 7.05 -12.97 12.89
N GLY A 132 6.01 -12.24 13.33
CA GLY A 132 5.71 -11.97 14.73
C GLY A 132 5.77 -10.48 15.06
N GLU A 133 5.22 -10.11 16.21
CA GLU A 133 4.97 -8.70 16.56
C GLU A 133 6.28 -7.93 16.82
N GLU A 134 7.23 -8.58 17.47
CA GLU A 134 8.55 -8.03 17.77
C GLU A 134 9.52 -8.10 16.58
N GLN A 135 9.13 -8.82 15.51
CA GLN A 135 9.92 -8.94 14.30
C GLN A 135 9.40 -7.99 13.22
N HIS A 136 10.34 -7.52 12.40
CA HIS A 136 9.98 -6.82 11.19
C HIS A 136 9.31 -7.76 10.19
N SER A 137 8.31 -7.25 9.47
CA SER A 137 7.71 -7.97 8.34
C SER A 137 8.59 -7.80 7.11
N ASP A 138 8.77 -8.88 6.35
CA ASP A 138 9.48 -8.82 5.08
C ASP A 138 8.51 -8.40 3.97
N ILE A 139 8.79 -7.25 3.35
CA ILE A 139 7.98 -6.69 2.28
C ILE A 139 8.70 -6.83 0.95
N ASN A 140 8.00 -7.38 -0.03
CA ASN A 140 8.49 -7.55 -1.40
C ASN A 140 7.47 -6.98 -2.40
N MET A 141 7.87 -5.93 -3.12
CA MET A 141 7.16 -5.40 -4.29
C MET A 141 7.69 -6.13 -5.52
N THR A 142 6.84 -6.96 -6.13
CA THR A 142 7.28 -7.93 -7.15
C THR A 142 7.69 -7.28 -8.48
N GLY A 143 7.30 -6.02 -8.72
CA GLY A 143 7.49 -5.36 -10.02
C GLY A 143 6.74 -6.05 -11.16
N LYS A 144 5.72 -6.85 -10.83
CA LYS A 144 4.87 -7.60 -11.77
C LYS A 144 3.43 -7.56 -11.31
N LEU A 145 2.51 -7.49 -12.27
CA LEU A 145 1.10 -7.69 -12.00
C LEU A 145 0.83 -9.11 -11.48
N PRO A 146 -0.17 -9.31 -10.61
CA PRO A 146 -0.62 -10.66 -10.26
C PRO A 146 -1.03 -11.42 -11.52
N VAL A 147 -0.73 -12.72 -11.55
CA VAL A 147 -1.01 -13.59 -12.70
C VAL A 147 -2.49 -13.52 -13.13
N ALA A 148 -3.41 -13.40 -12.16
CA ALA A 148 -4.85 -13.33 -12.40
C ALA A 148 -5.31 -12.06 -13.17
N ILE A 149 -4.53 -10.97 -13.12
CA ILE A 149 -4.85 -9.71 -13.82
C ILE A 149 -4.39 -9.76 -15.28
N GLY A 150 -3.39 -10.58 -15.60
CA GLY A 150 -2.85 -10.74 -16.94
C GLY A 150 -1.80 -9.67 -17.28
N LYS A 151 -1.75 -9.26 -18.54
CA LYS A 151 -0.76 -8.30 -19.06
C LYS A 151 -1.28 -6.87 -18.94
N GLY A 152 -0.40 -5.95 -18.56
CA GLY A 152 -0.66 -4.52 -18.52
C GLY A 152 0.52 -3.73 -19.06
N GLU A 153 0.25 -2.49 -19.47
CA GLU A 153 1.25 -1.53 -19.92
C GLU A 153 1.86 -0.83 -18.70
N LEU A 154 3.19 -0.74 -18.62
CA LEU A 154 3.85 0.00 -17.54
C LEU A 154 3.65 1.51 -17.74
N MET A 155 2.85 2.13 -16.88
CA MET A 155 2.52 3.56 -16.93
C MET A 155 3.53 4.40 -16.14
N SER A 156 4.00 3.89 -15.00
CA SER A 156 4.95 4.61 -14.14
C SER A 156 5.82 3.64 -13.35
N LYS A 157 7.10 4.00 -13.20
CA LYS A 157 8.06 3.28 -12.35
C LYS A 157 7.87 3.68 -10.88
N PRO A 158 8.41 2.89 -9.93
CA PRO A 158 8.45 3.28 -8.53
C PRO A 158 9.12 4.64 -8.34
N ARG A 159 8.63 5.43 -7.39
CA ARG A 159 9.30 6.67 -6.97
C ARG A 159 10.64 6.35 -6.31
N ASN A 160 10.60 5.37 -5.40
CA ASN A 160 11.74 4.86 -4.67
C ASN A 160 11.95 3.40 -5.08
N PRO A 161 12.66 3.14 -6.20
CA PRO A 161 12.95 1.77 -6.62
C PRO A 161 13.82 1.09 -5.56
N ALA A 162 13.23 0.15 -4.83
CA ALA A 162 13.98 -0.73 -3.93
C ALA A 162 14.64 -1.83 -4.76
N SER A 163 15.88 -2.18 -4.45
CA SER A 163 16.60 -3.23 -5.16
C SER A 163 16.26 -4.65 -4.67
N LYS A 164 15.65 -4.81 -3.48
CA LYS A 164 15.34 -6.10 -2.83
C LYS A 164 14.17 -5.99 -1.83
N SER A 165 13.71 -7.13 -1.32
CA SER A 165 12.86 -7.22 -0.13
C SER A 165 13.49 -6.48 1.05
N PHE A 166 12.66 -5.90 1.91
CA PHE A 166 13.13 -5.17 3.08
C PHE A 166 12.27 -5.49 4.31
N ALA A 167 12.91 -5.47 5.46
CA ALA A 167 12.28 -5.74 6.74
C ALA A 167 11.82 -4.42 7.37
N THR A 168 10.55 -4.30 7.74
CA THR A 168 10.02 -3.13 8.45
C THR A 168 8.76 -3.45 9.27
N ARG A 169 8.38 -2.56 10.20
CA ARG A 169 7.12 -2.68 10.95
C ARG A 169 5.92 -2.42 10.02
N THR A 170 4.89 -3.26 10.11
CA THR A 170 3.70 -3.18 9.23
C THR A 170 2.37 -3.10 9.99
N PHE A 171 2.23 -3.83 11.10
CA PHE A 171 0.94 -3.99 11.80
C PHE A 171 0.85 -3.30 13.17
N LYS A 172 1.97 -2.92 13.79
CA LYS A 172 2.00 -2.36 15.16
C LYS A 172 1.88 -0.83 15.15
N MET A 173 0.71 -0.31 15.54
CA MET A 173 0.56 1.09 15.95
C MET A 173 0.68 1.18 17.47
N PHE A 174 1.46 2.13 17.98
CA PHE A 174 1.64 2.33 19.43
C PHE A 174 0.71 3.41 20.00
N PHE A 175 -0.05 4.12 19.16
CA PHE A 175 -0.94 5.20 19.57
C PHE A 175 -2.39 4.90 19.25
N ASP A 176 -3.24 5.13 20.23
CA ASP A 176 -4.68 5.24 20.06
C ASP A 176 -5.00 6.51 19.24
N ASP A 177 -5.90 6.40 18.26
CA ASP A 177 -6.24 7.44 17.26
C ASP A 177 -6.69 8.79 17.89
N THR A 178 -6.96 8.82 19.19
CA THR A 178 -7.44 9.98 19.95
C THR A 178 -6.45 11.13 20.02
N PHE A 179 -5.15 10.90 19.83
CA PHE A 179 -4.12 11.95 19.96
C PHE A 179 -3.84 12.74 18.67
N ILE A 180 -4.14 12.18 17.48
CA ILE A 180 -3.69 12.77 16.20
C ILE A 180 -4.87 13.35 15.38
N SER A 181 -6.12 13.00 15.69
CA SER A 181 -7.31 13.54 14.99
C SER A 181 -7.75 14.95 15.46
N ALA A 182 -7.01 15.60 16.35
CA ALA A 182 -7.32 16.97 16.77
C ALA A 182 -6.59 18.00 15.89
N ARG A 183 -7.13 18.28 14.70
CA ARG A 183 -7.22 19.61 14.05
C ARG A 183 -7.69 19.53 12.60
#